data_AF-A0A820Y0Q1-F1
#
_entry.id   AF-A0A820Y0Q1-F1
#
_cell.length_a   1.000
_cell.length_b   1.000
_cell.length_c   1.000
_cell.angle_alpha   90.00
_cell.angle_beta   90.00
_cell.angle_gamma   90.00
#
_symmetry.space_group_name_H-M   'P 1'
#
loop_
_entity.id
_entity.type
_entity.pdbx_description
1 polymer ?
#
loop_
_entity_poly.entity_id
_entity_poly.type
_entity_poly.pdbx_seq_one_letter_code
_entity_poly.pdbx_strand_id
1 'polypeptide(L)'
;MPFSNKYHITIVGAGIMDLTTACTLLKEYPFDDNFYLTIISEQFSPDTTDDISAGYWELYGFASIDKRILRWAGYSYDIFLSEFFSTKTAQAGLMKMSAYTL
;
A
#
# COMPACT_ATOMS: atom_id res chain seq x y z
N MET A 1 37.43 5.00 12.66
CA MET A 1 36.34 4.08 12.25
C MET A 1 35.21 4.95 11.73
N PRO A 2 34.82 4.88 10.46
CA PRO A 2 33.66 5.64 10.01
C PRO A 2 32.42 4.97 10.62
N PHE A 3 31.59 5.74 11.30
CA PHE A 3 30.28 5.31 11.77
C PHE A 3 29.50 4.79 10.56
N SER A 4 29.06 3.52 10.56
CA SER A 4 28.07 3.11 9.57
C SER A 4 26.81 3.90 9.89
N ASN A 5 26.36 4.74 8.96
CA ASN A 5 25.14 5.52 9.16
C ASN A 5 23.97 4.52 9.21
N LYS A 6 23.39 4.37 10.40
CA LYS A 6 22.15 3.63 10.60
C LYS A 6 20.97 4.53 10.26
N TYR A 7 20.07 4.03 9.42
CA TYR A 7 18.83 4.70 9.08
C TYR A 7 17.72 4.13 9.95
N HIS A 8 17.21 4.95 10.87
CA HIS A 8 16.05 4.61 11.69
C HIS A 8 14.84 5.35 11.14
N ILE A 9 13.91 4.62 10.54
CA ILE A 9 12.67 5.16 9.97
C ILE A 9 11.50 4.76 10.86
N THR A 10 10.73 5.75 11.29
CA THR A 10 9.48 5.53 12.01
C THR A 10 8.30 5.93 11.11
N ILE A 11 7.38 5.00 10.91
CA ILE A 11 6.10 5.24 10.24
C ILE A 11 5.03 5.36 11.33
N VAL A 12 4.23 6.42 11.25
CA VAL A 12 3.17 6.72 12.22
C VAL A 12 1.84 6.40 11.57
N GLY A 13 1.16 5.39 12.10
CA GLY A 13 -0.05 4.80 11.55
C GLY A 13 0.17 3.36 11.11
N ALA A 14 -0.91 2.59 11.05
CA ALA A 14 -0.91 1.19 10.62
C ALA A 14 -2.02 0.90 9.61
N GLY A 15 -2.46 1.93 8.87
CA GLY A 15 -3.43 1.79 7.78
C GLY A 15 -2.80 1.36 6.45
N ILE A 16 -3.60 1.31 5.40
CA ILE A 16 -3.19 0.91 4.05
C ILE A 16 -2.06 1.80 3.53
N MET A 17 -2.13 3.11 3.77
CA MET A 17 -1.09 4.06 3.33
C MET A 17 0.24 3.78 4.02
N ASP A 18 0.22 3.47 5.32
CA ASP A 18 1.40 3.26 6.14
C ASP A 18 2.06 1.92 5.84
N LEU A 19 1.26 0.85 5.80
CA LEU A 19 1.74 -0.50 5.54
C LEU A 19 2.25 -0.66 4.10
N THR A 20 1.59 -0.04 3.11
CA THR A 20 2.10 -0.06 1.72
C THR A 20 3.38 0.76 1.58
N THR A 21 3.52 1.87 2.30
CA THR A 21 4.77 2.65 2.38
C THR A 21 5.88 1.81 3.02
N ALA A 22 5.60 1.15 4.14
CA ALA A 22 6.55 0.27 4.83
C ALA A 22 7.03 -0.87 3.92
N CYS A 23 6.09 -1.53 3.24
CA CYS A 23 6.40 -2.61 2.29
C CYS A 23 7.24 -2.12 1.11
N THR A 24 6.94 -0.93 0.58
CA THR A 24 7.71 -0.32 -0.50
C THR A 24 9.15 -0.07 -0.05
N LEU A 25 9.34 0.55 1.12
CA LEU A 25 10.68 0.81 1.66
C LEU A 25 11.48 -0.48 1.88
N LEU A 26 10.85 -1.52 2.43
CA LEU A 26 11.52 -2.81 2.65
C LEU A 26 11.91 -3.51 1.33
N LYS A 27 11.15 -3.30 0.25
CA LYS A 27 11.48 -3.82 -1.09
C LYS A 27 12.58 -3.03 -1.77
N GLU A 28 12.69 -1.74 -1.51
CA GLU A 28 13.72 -0.86 -2.08
C GLU A 28 15.08 -1.03 -1.39
N TYR A 29 15.09 -1.38 -0.10
CA TYR A 29 16.29 -1.57 0.71
C TYR A 29 16.40 -2.99 1.32
N PRO A 30 16.30 -4.07 0.53
CA PRO A 30 16.14 -5.44 1.07
C PRO A 30 17.42 -6.03 1.67
N PHE A 31 18.58 -5.43 1.41
CA PHE A 31 19.90 -5.93 1.82
C PHE A 31 20.73 -4.88 2.61
N ASP A 32 20.10 -3.81 3.09
CA ASP A 32 20.78 -2.82 3.92
C ASP A 32 20.64 -3.18 5.41
N ASP A 33 21.67 -3.80 5.97
CA ASP A 33 21.74 -4.16 7.40
C ASP A 33 21.71 -2.94 8.34
N ASN A 34 21.85 -1.72 7.79
CA ASN A 34 21.75 -0.47 8.54
C ASN A 34 20.36 0.17 8.45
N PHE A 35 19.40 -0.46 7.76
CA PHE A 35 18.03 0.04 7.62
C PHE A 35 17.10 -0.59 8.67
N TYR A 36 16.56 0.26 9.55
CA TYR A 36 15.65 -0.14 10.62
C TYR A 36 14.31 0.59 10.46
N LEU A 37 13.25 -0.16 10.18
CA LEU A 37 11.89 0.39 10.05
C LEU A 37 11.06 -0.01 11.27
N THR A 38 10.41 0.97 11.89
CA THR A 38 9.49 0.77 13.01
C THR A 38 8.14 1.39 12.66
N ILE A 39 7.06 0.66 12.90
CA ILE A 39 5.70 1.18 12.79
C ILE A 39 5.19 1.44 14.20
N ILE A 40 4.65 2.63 14.43
CA ILE A 40 3.95 3.00 15.66
C ILE A 40 2.54 3.43 15.31
N SER A 41 1.56 2.92 16.02
CA SER A 41 0.16 3.31 15.82
C SER A 41 -0.62 3.12 17.12
N GLU A 42 -1.65 3.94 17.30
CA GLU A 42 -2.64 3.76 18.37
C GLU A 42 -3.55 2.55 18.08
N GLN A 43 -3.90 2.36 16.80
CA GLN A 43 -4.81 1.31 16.33
C GLN A 43 -4.14 0.52 15.20
N PHE A 44 -4.37 -0.78 15.19
CA PHE A 44 -3.97 -1.69 14.12
C PHE A 44 -5.22 -2.39 13.59
N SER A 45 -5.13 -3.09 12.46
CA SER A 45 -6.23 -3.93 12.00
C SER A 45 -6.70 -4.88 13.10
N PRO A 46 -8.02 -5.03 13.29
CA PRO A 46 -9.12 -4.63 12.41
C PRO A 46 -9.74 -3.24 12.72
N ASP A 47 -9.06 -2.38 13.48
CA ASP A 47 -9.64 -1.15 14.03
C ASP A 47 -9.19 0.13 13.28
N THR A 48 -8.68 0.03 12.04
CA THR A 48 -8.31 1.20 11.24
C THR A 48 -9.47 1.67 10.34
N THR A 49 -9.37 2.89 9.79
CA THR A 49 -10.35 3.38 8.80
C THR A 49 -10.39 2.53 7.53
N ASP A 50 -9.29 1.85 7.19
CA ASP A 50 -9.21 1.02 6.00
C ASP A 50 -9.95 -0.31 6.17
N ASP A 51 -10.02 -0.83 7.41
CA ASP A 51 -10.76 -2.06 7.73
C ASP A 51 -12.28 -1.90 7.56
N ILE A 52 -12.78 -0.65 7.58
CA ILE A 52 -14.19 -0.31 7.34
C ILE A 52 -14.45 0.23 5.92
N SER A 53 -13.44 0.26 5.06
CA SER A 53 -13.59 0.70 3.67
C SER A 53 -14.43 -0.27 2.85
N ALA A 54 -15.07 0.21 1.77
CA ALA A 54 -15.89 -0.64 0.90
C ALA A 54 -15.09 -1.66 0.08
N GLY A 55 -13.76 -1.51 0.01
CA GLY A 55 -12.86 -2.40 -0.73
C GLY A 55 -12.96 -2.32 -2.26
N TYR A 56 -13.72 -1.35 -2.80
CA TYR A 56 -13.90 -1.18 -4.24
C TYR A 56 -12.90 -0.20 -4.83
N TRP A 57 -12.24 -0.59 -5.93
CA TRP A 57 -11.28 0.26 -6.61
C TRP A 57 -11.93 1.06 -7.75
N GLU A 58 -12.19 2.34 -7.48
CA GLU A 58 -12.75 3.29 -8.46
C GLU A 58 -12.20 4.70 -8.20
N LEU A 59 -12.09 5.50 -9.25
CA LEU A 59 -11.71 6.91 -9.16
C LEU A 59 -12.94 7.81 -9.29
N TYR A 60 -12.91 8.91 -8.54
CA TYR A 60 -13.91 9.98 -8.60
C TYR A 60 -13.28 11.31 -9.04
N GLY A 61 -14.11 12.28 -9.43
CA GLY A 61 -13.66 13.65 -9.67
C GLY A 61 -12.92 13.87 -10.99
N PHE A 62 -13.25 13.11 -12.05
CA PHE A 62 -12.58 13.19 -13.36
C PHE A 62 -12.55 14.59 -13.99
N ALA A 63 -13.50 15.46 -13.68
CA ALA A 63 -13.58 16.81 -14.24
C ALA A 63 -12.36 17.69 -13.90
N SER A 64 -11.64 17.41 -12.81
CA SER A 64 -10.52 18.23 -12.34
C SER A 64 -9.41 17.39 -11.70
N ILE A 65 -9.21 16.16 -12.17
CA ILE A 65 -8.27 15.23 -11.54
C ILE A 65 -6.82 15.60 -11.86
N ASP A 66 -5.97 15.64 -10.83
CA ASP A 66 -4.53 15.85 -10.99
C ASP A 66 -3.91 14.64 -11.70
N LYS A 67 -3.04 14.89 -12.68
CA LYS A 67 -2.34 13.84 -13.45
C LYS A 67 -1.54 12.88 -12.56
N ARG A 68 -1.05 13.34 -11.41
CA ARG A 68 -0.35 12.49 -10.43
C ARG A 68 -1.29 11.45 -9.83
N ILE A 69 -2.54 11.81 -9.56
CA ILE A 69 -3.56 10.89 -9.03
C ILE A 69 -3.87 9.82 -10.07
N LEU A 70 -4.05 10.19 -11.35
CA LEU A 70 -4.24 9.21 -12.43
C LEU A 70 -3.06 8.23 -12.53
N ARG A 71 -1.83 8.73 -12.42
CA ARG A 71 -0.63 7.89 -12.44
C ARG A 71 -0.57 6.93 -11.25
N TRP A 72 -0.80 7.43 -10.03
CA TRP A 72 -0.82 6.60 -8.83
C TRP A 72 -1.92 5.56 -8.89
N ALA A 73 -3.09 5.94 -9.41
CA ALA A 73 -4.21 5.03 -9.53
C ALA A 73 -3.93 3.89 -10.53
N GLY A 74 -3.33 4.20 -11.68
CA GLY A 74 -2.89 3.17 -12.63
C GLY A 74 -1.90 2.21 -11.98
N TYR A 75 -0.89 2.75 -11.29
CA TYR A 75 0.11 1.95 -10.58
C TYR A 75 -0.50 1.05 -9.49
N SER A 76 -1.42 1.58 -8.67
CA SER A 76 -2.11 0.80 -7.66
C SER A 76 -2.99 -0.31 -8.26
N TYR A 77 -3.68 -0.02 -9.37
CA TYR A 77 -4.46 -1.04 -10.09
C TYR A 77 -3.58 -2.17 -10.62
N ASP A 78 -2.41 -1.85 -11.16
CA ASP A 78 -1.45 -2.85 -11.64
C ASP A 78 -0.96 -3.76 -10.52
N ILE A 79 -0.80 -3.24 -9.30
CA ILE A 79 -0.49 -4.06 -8.10
C ILE A 79 -1.62 -5.04 -7.82
N PHE A 80 -2.88 -4.59 -7.79
CA PHE A 80 -4.01 -5.48 -7.56
C PHE A 80 -4.14 -6.52 -8.66
N LEU A 81 -3.91 -6.14 -9.92
CA LEU A 81 -3.99 -7.05 -11.06
C LEU A 81 -2.88 -8.12 -11.00
N SER A 82 -1.65 -7.71 -10.67
CA SER A 82 -0.54 -8.61 -10.41
C SER A 82 -0.87 -9.61 -9.31
N GLU A 83 -1.37 -9.13 -8.17
CA GLU A 83 -1.71 -9.98 -7.04
C GLU A 83 -2.89 -10.91 -7.36
N PHE A 84 -3.87 -10.44 -8.14
CA PHE A 84 -5.00 -11.24 -8.62
C PHE A 84 -4.58 -12.42 -9.53
N PHE A 85 -3.49 -12.27 -10.29
CA PHE A 85 -2.92 -13.37 -11.07
C PHE A 85 -1.89 -14.20 -10.30
N SER A 86 -1.59 -13.86 -9.06
CA SER A 86 -0.65 -14.61 -8.23
C SER A 86 -1.31 -15.83 -7.59
N THR A 87 -0.51 -16.67 -6.92
CA THR A 87 -1.02 -17.78 -6.11
C THR A 87 -1.68 -17.32 -4.80
N LYS A 88 -1.61 -16.02 -4.47
CA LYS A 88 -2.07 -15.44 -3.20
C LYS A 88 -3.44 -14.76 -3.30
N THR A 89 -4.04 -14.68 -4.49
CA THR A 89 -5.30 -13.97 -4.75
C THR A 89 -6.40 -14.24 -3.72
N ALA A 90 -6.62 -15.52 -3.39
CA ALA A 90 -7.66 -15.93 -2.45
C ALA A 90 -7.35 -15.43 -1.02
N GLN A 91 -6.08 -15.45 -0.62
CA GLN A 91 -5.64 -14.93 0.68
C GLN A 91 -5.71 -13.40 0.72
N ALA A 92 -5.40 -12.73 -0.39
CA ALA A 92 -5.46 -11.28 -0.52
C ALA A 92 -6.90 -10.73 -0.62
N GLY A 93 -7.92 -11.60 -0.71
CA GLY A 93 -9.32 -11.18 -0.79
C GLY A 93 -9.70 -10.47 -2.10
N LEU A 94 -8.95 -10.68 -3.17
CA LEU A 94 -9.15 -9.97 -4.44
C LEU A 94 -10.18 -10.69 -5.33
N MET A 95 -11.13 -9.92 -5.86
CA MET A 95 -12.09 -10.36 -6.86
C MET A 95 -12.19 -9.32 -7.97
N LYS A 96 -12.30 -9.78 -9.22
CA LYS A 96 -12.60 -8.92 -10.37
C LYS A 96 -14.10 -8.86 -10.59
N MET A 97 -14.64 -7.64 -10.71
CA MET A 97 -16.03 -7.40 -11.07
C MET A 97 -16.16 -6.93 -12.52
N SER A 98 -17.29 -7.26 -13.15
CA SER A 98 -17.63 -6.75 -14.47
C SER A 98 -18.04 -5.28 -14.37
N ALA A 99 -17.59 -4.46 -15.32
CA ALA A 99 -18.01 -3.06 -15.41
C ALA A 99 -19.52 -2.90 -15.72
N TYR A 100 -20.18 -3.96 -16.20
CA TYR A 100 -21.64 -3.97 -16.44
C TYR A 100 -22.47 -4.22 -15.17
N THR A 101 -21.83 -4.41 -14.02
CA THR A 101 -22.49 -4.67 -12.73
C THR A 101 -22.56 -3.41 -11.86
N LEU A 102 -22.13 -2.26 -12.39
CA LEU A 102 -22.14 -0.95 -11.74
C LEU A 102 -23.26 -0.07 -12.32
#